data_AF-A0A1H8QBR4-F1
#
_entry.id   AF-A0A1H8QBR4-F1
#
_cell.length_a   1.000
_cell.length_b   1.000
_cell.length_c   1.000
_cell.angle_alpha   90.00
_cell.angle_beta   90.00
_cell.angle_gamma   90.00
#
_symmetry.space_group_name_H-M   'P 1'
#
loop_
_entity.id
_entity.type
_entity.pdbx_description
1 polymer ?
#
loop_
_entity_poly.entity_id
_entity_poly.type
_entity_poly.pdbx_seq_one_letter_code
_entity_poly.pdbx_strand_id
1 'polypeptide(L)' 'SWPYPGRIGIREYNASSGRSEVHVFDYWCHLGTVDNEAALDDVPGTRSSMKFDLDTYKLLLKTLGKQTEVITFGVD' A
#
# COMPACT_ATOMS: atom_id res chain seq x y z
N SER A 1 2.15 -15.79 2.71
CA SER A 1 0.77 -15.39 2.39
C SER A 1 0.60 -13.91 2.67
N TRP A 2 -0.40 -13.24 2.07
CA TRP A 2 -0.75 -11.84 2.41
C TRP A 2 -1.25 -11.78 3.86
N PRO A 3 -0.74 -10.87 4.72
CA PRO A 3 -1.03 -10.89 6.16
C PRO A 3 -2.20 -9.99 6.58
N TYR A 4 -2.76 -9.20 5.66
CA TYR A 4 -3.84 -8.24 5.93
C TYR A 4 -5.20 -8.77 5.46
N PRO A 5 -6.31 -8.38 6.10
CA PRO A 5 -7.66 -8.82 5.71
C PRO A 5 -8.11 -8.28 4.35
N GLY A 6 -7.49 -7.19 3.88
CA GLY A 6 -7.78 -6.54 2.61
C GLY A 6 -6.62 -5.69 2.12
N ARG A 7 -6.96 -4.64 1.38
CA ARG A 7 -6.00 -3.65 0.88
C ARG A 7 -5.40 -2.87 2.04
N ILE A 8 -4.15 -2.45 1.87
CA ILE A 8 -3.50 -1.52 2.79
C ILE A 8 -2.87 -0.35 2.03
N GLY A 9 -2.82 0.80 2.69
CA GLY A 9 -2.01 1.94 2.32
C GLY A 9 -0.72 1.92 3.14
N ILE A 10 0.40 2.30 2.53
CA ILE A 10 1.65 2.57 3.25
C ILE A 10 1.99 4.03 2.98
N ARG A 11 2.00 4.85 4.04
CA ARG A 11 2.34 6.27 3.93
C ARG A 11 3.84 6.45 3.89
N GLU A 12 4.30 7.20 2.90
CA GLU A 12 5.64 7.76 2.84
C GLU A 12 5.56 9.28 3.09
N TYR A 13 6.49 9.81 3.88
CA TYR A 13 6.64 11.25 4.08
C TYR A 13 8.05 11.67 3.69
N ASN A 14 8.11 12.64 2.78
CA ASN A 14 9.37 13.21 2.33
C ASN A 14 9.61 14.56 3.03
N ALA A 15 10.52 14.58 4.00
CA ALA A 15 10.78 15.76 4.81
C ALA A 15 11.39 16.94 4.02
N SER A 16 12.09 16.71 2.92
CA SER A 16 12.71 17.80 2.13
C SER A 16 11.71 18.53 1.25
N SER A 17 10.68 17.84 0.77
CA SER A 17 9.59 18.43 -0.02
C SER A 17 8.33 18.75 0.79
N GLY A 18 8.20 18.19 2.00
CA GLY A 18 7.00 18.31 2.84
C GLY A 18 5.80 17.53 2.30
N ARG A 19 5.98 16.65 1.31
CA ARG A 19 4.90 15.88 0.70
C ARG A 19 4.73 14.52 1.37
N SER A 20 3.48 14.08 1.43
CA SER A 20 3.13 12.68 1.73
C SER A 20 2.56 12.02 0.50
N GLU A 21 2.82 10.73 0.36
CA GLU A 21 2.16 9.85 -0.59
C GLU A 21 1.71 8.59 0.15
N VAL A 22 0.68 7.93 -0.34
CA VAL A 22 0.20 6.64 0.19
C VAL A 22 0.20 5.64 -0.96
N HIS A 23 1.02 4.61 -0.84
CA HIS A 23 1.08 3.51 -1.79
C HIS A 23 0.10 2.42 -1.39
N VAL A 24 -0.79 2.04 -2.30
CA VAL A 24 -1.82 1.03 -2.07
C VAL A 24 -1.33 -0.34 -2.52
N PHE A 25 -1.50 -1.33 -1.67
CA PHE A 25 -1.13 -2.72 -1.93
C PHE A 25 -2.26 -3.70 -1.60
N ASP A 26 -2.34 -4.78 -2.38
CA ASP A 26 -3.13 -5.99 -2.06
C ASP A 26 -2.40 -7.21 -2.61
N TYR A 27 -2.45 -8.36 -1.93
CA TYR A 27 -1.79 -9.60 -2.34
C TYR A 27 -0.35 -9.44 -2.87
N TRP A 28 0.45 -8.59 -2.23
CA TRP A 28 1.82 -8.23 -2.64
C TRP A 28 1.94 -7.53 -4.00
N CYS A 29 0.86 -6.93 -4.49
CA CYS A 29 0.81 -6.14 -5.72
C CYS A 29 0.65 -4.66 -5.35
N HIS A 30 1.39 -3.77 -6.00
CA HIS A 30 1.11 -2.33 -5.96
C HIS A 30 -0.08 -2.01 -6.87
N LEU A 31 -1.09 -1.32 -6.34
CA LEU A 31 -2.32 -0.99 -7.05
C LEU A 31 -2.37 0.48 -7.50
N GLY A 32 -1.61 1.34 -6.83
CA GLY A 32 -1.57 2.77 -7.13
C GLY A 32 -0.97 3.60 -6.00
N THR A 33 -0.82 4.89 -6.26
CA THR A 33 -0.33 5.87 -5.29
C THR A 33 -1.31 7.03 -5.25
N VAL A 34 -1.61 7.52 -4.05
CA VAL A 34 -2.48 8.68 -3.83
C VAL A 34 -1.79 9.69 -2.90
N ASP A 35 -2.18 10.96 -2.97
CA ASP A 35 -1.56 12.01 -2.15
C ASP A 35 -1.96 11.94 -0.67
N ASN A 36 -3.10 11.30 -0.34
CA ASN A 36 -3.58 11.17 1.03
C ASN A 36 -4.62 10.05 1.18
N GLU A 37 -4.97 9.75 2.44
CA GLU A 37 -5.91 8.69 2.81
C GLU A 37 -7.31 8.84 2.22
N ALA A 38 -7.79 10.06 1.97
CA ALA A 38 -9.17 10.28 1.51
C ALA A 38 -9.42 9.75 0.09
N ALA A 39 -8.36 9.52 -0.70
CA ALA A 39 -8.45 8.99 -2.06
C ALA A 39 -8.18 7.47 -2.15
N LEU A 40 -8.02 6.78 -1.02
CA LEU A 40 -7.69 5.35 -1.02
C LEU A 40 -8.77 4.47 -1.65
N ASP A 41 -10.04 4.83 -1.45
CA ASP A 41 -11.18 4.09 -2.00
C ASP A 41 -11.32 4.23 -3.52
N ASP A 42 -10.75 5.29 -4.10
CA ASP A 42 -10.77 5.54 -5.54
C ASP A 42 -9.75 4.69 -6.31
N VAL A 43 -8.80 4.04 -5.62
CA VAL A 43 -7.80 3.19 -6.28
C VAL A 43 -8.48 1.92 -6.79
N PRO A 44 -8.46 1.63 -8.10
CA PRO A 44 -9.06 0.42 -8.63
C PRO A 44 -8.34 -0.83 -8.13
N GLY A 45 -9.09 -1.84 -7.70
CA GLY A 45 -8.55 -3.08 -7.15
C GLY A 45 -9.32 -4.30 -7.61
N THR A 46 -9.26 -4.65 -8.90
CA THR A 46 -9.84 -5.92 -9.37
C THR A 46 -8.94 -7.09 -9.00
N ARG A 47 -9.37 -7.89 -8.01
CA ARG A 47 -8.64 -9.08 -7.53
C ARG A 47 -8.37 -10.12 -8.62
N SER A 48 -9.21 -10.18 -9.66
CA SER A 48 -9.12 -11.15 -10.74
C SER A 48 -7.88 -11.01 -11.63
N SER A 49 -7.17 -9.88 -11.60
CA SER A 49 -5.98 -9.62 -12.43
C SER A 49 -4.66 -9.53 -11.66
N MET A 50 -4.68 -9.66 -10.33
CA MET A 50 -3.47 -9.53 -9.51
C MET A 50 -2.55 -10.74 -9.65
N LYS A 51 -1.26 -10.47 -9.83
CA LYS A 51 -0.21 -11.49 -9.88
C LYS A 51 0.84 -11.14 -8.84
N PHE A 52 1.20 -12.14 -8.03
CA PHE A 52 2.25 -11.99 -7.02
C PHE A 52 3.51 -11.34 -7.61
N ASP A 53 3.96 -10.25 -6.97
CA ASP A 53 5.20 -9.57 -7.30
C ASP A 53 6.24 -9.85 -6.21
N LEU A 54 7.28 -10.60 -6.58
CA LEU A 54 8.35 -11.02 -5.69
C LEU A 54 9.20 -9.85 -5.18
N ASP A 55 9.39 -8.82 -6.00
CA ASP A 55 10.22 -7.68 -5.64
C ASP A 55 9.48 -6.77 -4.68
N THR A 56 8.20 -6.52 -4.93
CA THR A 56 7.30 -5.85 -3.98
C THR A 56 7.27 -6.59 -2.64
N TYR A 57 7.10 -7.92 -2.65
CA TYR A 57 7.14 -8.73 -1.42
C TYR A 57 8.45 -8.55 -0.64
N LYS A 58 9.61 -8.69 -1.31
CA LYS A 58 10.92 -8.54 -0.66
C LYS A 58 11.14 -7.12 -0.13
N LEU A 59 10.68 -6.11 -0.86
CA LEU A 59 10.79 -4.71 -0.44
C LEU A 59 9.96 -4.49 0.82
N LEU A 60 8.68 -4.86 0.80
CA LEU A 60 7.77 -4.69 1.93
C LEU A 60 8.25 -5.44 3.17
N LEU A 61 8.76 -6.67 3.03
CA LEU A 61 9.33 -7.39 4.18
C LEU A 61 10.54 -6.69 4.84
N LYS A 62 11.30 -5.88 4.08
CA LYS A 62 12.46 -5.16 4.62
C LYS A 62 12.08 -3.88 5.34
N THR A 63 10.95 -3.27 4.96
CA THR A 63 10.55 -1.91 5.35
C THR A 63 9.35 -1.88 6.28
N LEU A 64 8.43 -2.84 6.21
CA LEU A 64 7.30 -2.95 7.13
C LEU A 64 7.81 -3.10 8.57
N GLY A 65 7.26 -2.29 9.48
CA GLY A 65 7.67 -2.23 10.88
C GLY A 65 8.83 -1.26 11.17
N LYS A 66 9.38 -0.60 10.15
CA LYS A 66 10.40 0.46 10.31
C LYS A 66 9.84 1.81 9.90
N GLN A 67 9.38 2.61 10.87
CA GLN A 67 8.88 3.99 10.66
C GLN A 67 7.86 4.11 9.51
N THR A 68 7.18 3.03 9.17
CA THR A 68 6.17 2.95 8.12
C THR A 68 4.80 2.94 8.77
N GLU A 69 3.97 3.92 8.42
CA GLU A 69 2.58 3.95 8.83
C GLU A 69 1.75 3.11 7.85
N VAL A 70 1.10 2.07 8.39
CA VAL A 70 0.20 1.19 7.63
C VAL A 70 -1.23 1.61 7.89
N ILE A 71 -1.98 1.86 6.83
CA ILE A 71 -3.36 2.30 6.86
C ILE A 71 -4.22 1.15 6.34
N THR A 72 -5.12 0.64 7.18
CA THR A 72 -6.12 -0.34 6.77
C THR A 72 -7.39 0.36 6.32
N PHE A 73 -7.92 0.02 5.16
CA PHE A 73 -9.12 0.64 4.59
C PHE A 73 -9.88 -0.37 3.73
N GLY A 74 -11.14 -0.05 3.37
CA GLY A 74 -11.96 -0.92 2.52
C GLY A 74 -12.14 -2.33 3.07
N VAL A 75 -12.25 -2.46 4.40
CA VAL A 75 -12.57 -3.72 5.06
C VAL A 75 -14.08 -3.89 4.96
N ASP A 76 -14.54 -4.78 4.10
CA ASP A 76 -15.94 -5.25 4.07
C ASP A 76 -16.28 -6.01 5.36
#